data_AF-A0AAX2ILM9-F1
#
_entry.id   AF-A0AAX2ILM9-F1
#
_cell.length_a   1.000
_cell.length_b   1.000
_cell.length_c   1.000
_cell.angle_alpha   90.00
_cell.angle_beta   90.00
_cell.angle_gamma   90.00
#
_symmetry.space_group_name_H-M   'P 1'
#
loop_
_entity.id
_entity.type
_entity.pdbx_description
1 polymer ?
#
loop_
_entity_poly.entity_id
_entity_poly.type
_entity_poly.pdbx_seq_one_letter_code
_entity_poly.pdbx_strand_id
1 'polypeptide(L)'
;MEFDLRIKEFVVMNIDKTNYNIKLNILYRSDYFTFFLIEKGTIRFRLDNASYQVYEGDVFFCPMAETFWVEEISGDYNTKYIFFSLKYISEAGFNYKSAYDLIREPFNVKN
;
A
#
# COMPACT_ATOMS: atom_id res chain seq x y z
N MET A 1 -2.76 -3.09 16.27
CA MET A 1 -1.35 -2.80 16.55
C MET A 1 -1.13 -1.36 16.16
N GLU A 2 -0.63 -0.53 17.06
CA GLU A 2 -0.39 0.89 16.83
C GLU A 2 1.13 1.07 16.69
N PHE A 3 1.61 1.49 15.53
CA PHE A 3 3.03 1.77 15.28
C PHE A 3 3.20 3.21 14.83
N ASP A 4 4.22 3.89 15.35
CA ASP A 4 4.48 5.29 15.06
C ASP A 4 5.54 5.44 13.94
N LEU A 5 5.07 5.61 12.71
CA LEU A 5 5.91 5.89 11.54
C LEU A 5 6.52 7.31 11.53
N ARG A 6 6.29 8.12 12.57
CA ARG A 6 6.99 9.40 12.76
C ARG A 6 8.40 9.21 13.33
N ILE A 7 8.72 8.02 13.86
CA ILE A 7 10.01 7.74 14.54
C ILE A 7 10.89 6.75 13.75
N LYS A 8 10.31 5.86 12.94
CA LYS A 8 11.03 4.93 12.05
C LYS A 8 10.65 5.19 10.61
N GLU A 9 11.64 5.38 9.74
CA GLU A 9 11.45 5.73 8.34
C GLU A 9 10.67 4.66 7.54
N PHE A 10 10.78 3.40 7.97
CA PHE A 10 9.95 2.30 7.52
C PHE A 10 9.70 1.27 8.64
N VAL A 11 8.61 0.50 8.49
CA VAL A 11 8.26 -0.63 9.37
C VAL A 11 7.96 -1.85 8.50
N VAL A 12 8.56 -3.00 8.83
CA VAL A 12 8.28 -4.27 8.18
C VAL A 12 7.42 -5.13 9.10
N MET A 13 6.31 -5.63 8.56
CA MET A 13 5.42 -6.57 9.22
C MET A 13 5.28 -7.83 8.37
N ASN A 14 5.39 -9.00 8.98
CA ASN A 14 4.99 -10.24 8.33
C ASN A 14 3.49 -10.44 8.58
N ILE A 15 2.73 -10.62 7.52
CA ILE A 15 1.29 -10.85 7.57
C ILE A 15 1.00 -12.27 7.06
N ASP A 16 0.22 -12.99 7.83
CA ASP A 16 -0.25 -14.33 7.52
C ASP A 16 -1.70 -14.49 8.01
N LYS A 17 -2.23 -15.72 7.90
CA LYS A 17 -3.60 -16.03 8.32
C LYS A 17 -3.94 -15.78 9.79
N THR A 18 -2.94 -15.74 10.67
CA THR A 18 -3.14 -15.58 12.11
C THR A 18 -3.24 -14.12 12.51
N ASN A 19 -2.74 -13.20 11.69
CA ASN A 19 -2.65 -11.78 12.03
C ASN A 19 -3.19 -10.81 10.95
N TYR A 20 -3.57 -11.31 9.77
CA TYR A 20 -4.26 -10.48 8.78
C TYR A 20 -5.65 -10.12 9.30
N ASN A 21 -5.89 -8.82 9.51
CA ASN A 21 -7.17 -8.32 9.99
C ASN A 21 -7.96 -7.70 8.83
N ILE A 22 -8.01 -8.41 7.70
CA ILE A 22 -8.72 -8.00 6.49
C ILE A 22 -9.96 -8.88 6.32
N LYS A 23 -11.10 -8.22 6.14
CA LYS A 23 -12.36 -8.83 5.75
C LYS A 23 -12.51 -8.72 4.25
N LEU A 24 -12.93 -9.80 3.61
CA LEU A 24 -13.12 -9.82 2.17
C LEU A 24 -14.31 -8.93 1.77
N ASN A 25 -14.21 -8.33 0.57
CA ASN A 25 -15.24 -7.53 -0.07
C ASN A 25 -15.73 -6.32 0.74
N ILE A 26 -14.86 -5.77 1.59
CA ILE A 26 -15.03 -4.47 2.25
C ILE A 26 -14.10 -3.45 1.59
N LEU A 27 -14.57 -2.21 1.46
CA LEU A 27 -13.76 -1.10 0.97
C LEU A 27 -12.77 -0.66 2.04
N TYR A 28 -11.49 -0.72 1.71
CA TYR A 28 -10.39 -0.21 2.52
C TYR A 28 -9.83 1.06 1.91
N ARG A 29 -9.22 1.90 2.76
CA ARG A 29 -8.38 3.02 2.34
C ARG A 29 -7.01 2.84 2.99
N SER A 30 -5.95 2.96 2.22
CA SER A 30 -4.61 2.90 2.78
C SER A 30 -4.29 4.17 3.58
N ASP A 31 -3.83 4.02 4.82
CA ASP A 31 -3.36 5.13 5.65
C ASP A 31 -1.85 5.40 5.49
N TYR A 32 -1.11 4.50 4.82
CA TYR A 32 0.34 4.60 4.65
C TYR A 32 0.79 4.17 3.25
N PHE A 33 1.94 4.67 2.80
CA PHE A 33 2.62 4.08 1.65
C PHE A 33 3.12 2.70 2.01
N THR A 34 2.78 1.70 1.19
CA THR A 34 3.06 0.31 1.52
C THR A 34 3.56 -0.47 0.32
N PHE A 35 4.67 -1.17 0.48
CA PHE A 35 5.04 -2.28 -0.42
C PHE A 35 4.57 -3.59 0.17
N PHE A 36 4.08 -4.45 -0.70
CA PHE A 36 3.65 -5.81 -0.39
C PHE A 36 4.54 -6.75 -1.17
N LEU A 37 5.25 -7.64 -0.48
CA LEU A 37 5.96 -8.76 -1.09
C LEU A 37 5.18 -10.03 -0.79
N ILE A 38 4.70 -10.74 -1.80
CA ILE A 38 4.03 -12.01 -1.61
C ILE A 38 5.09 -13.10 -1.47
N GLU A 39 5.31 -13.57 -0.25
CA GLU A 39 6.27 -14.64 0.03
C GLU A 39 5.69 -16.03 -0.21
N LYS A 40 4.36 -16.17 -0.11
CA LYS A 40 3.62 -17.39 -0.43
C LYS A 40 2.16 -17.12 -0.71
N GLY A 41 1.57 -17.94 -1.56
CA GLY A 41 0.14 -17.91 -1.83
C GLY A 41 -0.25 -16.80 -2.79
N THR A 42 -1.51 -16.36 -2.72
CA THR A 42 -2.07 -15.39 -3.65
C THR A 42 -3.07 -14.46 -2.98
N ILE A 43 -3.21 -13.24 -3.50
CA ILE A 43 -4.27 -12.30 -3.13
C ILE A 43 -4.87 -11.70 -4.39
N ARG A 44 -6.21 -11.59 -4.42
CA ARG A 44 -6.94 -10.83 -5.43
C ARG A 44 -7.49 -9.58 -4.80
N PHE A 45 -7.18 -8.44 -5.39
CA PHE A 45 -7.74 -7.16 -4.97
C PHE A 45 -8.36 -6.44 -6.17
N ARG A 46 -9.36 -5.61 -5.89
CA ARG A 46 -10.01 -4.76 -6.87
C ARG A 46 -9.66 -3.31 -6.60
N LEU A 47 -9.23 -2.61 -7.64
CA LEU A 47 -9.11 -1.16 -7.69
C LEU A 47 -10.17 -0.67 -8.67
N ASP A 48 -11.04 0.24 -8.22
CA ASP A 48 -12.21 0.69 -8.97
C ASP A 48 -13.02 -0.48 -9.56
N ASN A 49 -12.98 -0.63 -10.88
CA ASN A 49 -13.74 -1.63 -11.64
C ASN A 49 -12.87 -2.80 -12.17
N ALA A 50 -11.60 -2.86 -11.77
CA ALA A 50 -10.65 -3.86 -12.27
C ALA A 50 -10.06 -4.70 -11.12
N SER A 51 -10.07 -6.02 -11.29
CA SER A 51 -9.47 -6.96 -10.35
C SER A 51 -8.08 -7.38 -10.81
N TYR A 52 -7.16 -7.46 -9.86
CA TYR A 52 -5.78 -7.84 -10.06
C TYR A 52 -5.46 -9.01 -9.15
N GLN A 53 -4.87 -10.05 -9.74
CA GLN A 53 -4.39 -11.21 -9.02
C GLN A 53 -2.87 -11.12 -8.94
N VAL A 54 -2.33 -11.22 -7.73
CA VAL A 54 -0.88 -11.29 -7.48
C VAL A 54 -0.52 -12.63 -6.84
N TYR A 55 0.69 -13.07 -7.14
CA TYR A 55 1.23 -14.40 -6.84
C TYR A 55 2.54 -14.30 -6.06
N GLU A 56 3.01 -15.44 -5.56
CA GLU A 56 4.32 -15.57 -4.93
C GLU A 56 5.44 -14.96 -5.80
N GLY A 57 6.29 -14.15 -5.16
CA GLY A 57 7.38 -13.42 -5.80
C GLY A 57 6.98 -12.03 -6.30
N ASP A 58 5.68 -11.74 -6.44
CA ASP A 58 5.23 -10.42 -6.85
C ASP A 58 5.47 -9.37 -5.75
N VAL A 59 5.83 -8.17 -6.18
CA VAL A 59 5.88 -6.97 -5.35
C VAL A 59 4.93 -5.94 -5.93
N PHE A 60 4.05 -5.39 -5.09
CA PHE A 60 3.19 -4.29 -5.50
C PHE A 60 3.20 -3.15 -4.48
N PHE A 61 2.89 -1.96 -4.98
CA PHE A 61 2.89 -0.72 -4.21
C PHE A 61 1.47 -0.22 -4.03
N CYS A 62 1.10 0.14 -2.81
CA CYS A 62 -0.15 0.83 -2.50
C CYS A 62 0.18 2.24 -2.00
N PRO A 63 -0.21 3.28 -2.74
CA PRO A 63 -0.03 4.64 -2.29
C PRO A 63 -0.98 4.98 -1.13
N MET A 64 -0.61 6.01 -0.37
CA MET A 64 -1.48 6.54 0.67
C MET A 64 -2.78 7.08 0.06
N ALA A 65 -3.90 6.86 0.76
CA ALA A 65 -5.26 7.20 0.35
C ALA A 65 -5.82 6.37 -0.83
N GLU A 66 -5.08 5.39 -1.36
CA GLU A 66 -5.61 4.43 -2.32
C GLU A 66 -6.78 3.65 -1.72
N THR A 67 -7.83 3.42 -2.52
CA THR A 67 -9.01 2.66 -2.09
C THR A 67 -9.11 1.34 -2.82
N PHE A 68 -9.30 0.26 -2.09
CA PHE A 68 -9.29 -1.09 -2.66
C PHE A 68 -10.23 -2.04 -1.91
N TRP A 69 -10.62 -3.11 -2.60
CA TRP A 69 -11.30 -4.25 -1.99
C TRP A 69 -10.36 -5.45 -2.07
N VAL A 70 -10.32 -6.27 -1.02
CA VAL A 70 -9.70 -7.59 -1.11
C VAL A 70 -10.80 -8.60 -1.40
N GLU A 71 -10.72 -9.26 -2.54
CA GLU A 71 -11.75 -10.18 -3.02
C GLU A 71 -11.46 -11.60 -2.57
N GLU A 72 -10.20 -12.03 -2.64
CA GLU A 72 -9.75 -13.39 -2.32
C GLU A 72 -8.35 -13.39 -1.69
N ILE A 73 -8.10 -14.30 -0.75
CA ILE A 73 -6.79 -14.55 -0.13
C ILE A 73 -6.61 -16.07 -0.04
N SER A 74 -5.45 -16.58 -0.47
CA SER A 74 -5.20 -18.02 -0.50
C SER A 74 -5.07 -18.65 0.89
N GLY A 75 -5.15 -19.98 0.89
CA GLY A 75 -5.03 -20.86 2.06
C GLY A 75 -3.77 -20.63 2.91
N ASP A 76 -2.69 -20.28 2.25
CA ASP A 76 -1.30 -20.30 2.68
C ASP A 76 -0.62 -18.94 2.54
N TYR A 77 -1.43 -17.88 2.40
CA TYR A 77 -0.98 -16.52 2.19
C TYR A 77 0.02 -16.08 3.29
N ASN A 78 1.20 -15.68 2.83
CA ASN A 78 2.26 -15.09 3.65
C ASN A 78 2.90 -13.95 2.86
N THR A 79 3.09 -12.81 3.51
CA THR A 79 3.53 -11.59 2.84
C THR A 79 4.25 -10.66 3.80
N LYS A 80 5.16 -9.85 3.27
CA LYS A 80 5.73 -8.71 4.00
C LYS A 80 5.02 -7.43 3.61
N TYR A 81 4.50 -6.73 4.61
CA TYR A 81 4.02 -5.36 4.46
C TYR A 81 5.14 -4.45 4.93
N ILE A 82 5.62 -3.60 4.02
CA ILE A 82 6.66 -2.63 4.30
C ILE A 82 6.01 -1.26 4.21
N PHE A 83 5.79 -0.64 5.36
CA PHE A 83 5.18 0.68 5.45
C PHE A 83 6.27 1.75 5.47
N PHE A 84 6.03 2.86 4.77
CA PHE A 84 6.98 3.98 4.67
C PHE A 84 6.35 5.28 5.14
N SER A 85 7.19 6.14 5.71
CA SER A 85 6.84 7.55 5.89
C SER A 85 6.83 8.29 4.55
N LEU A 86 6.02 9.35 4.43
CA LEU A 86 6.03 10.24 3.26
C LEU A 86 7.43 10.86 3.03
N LYS A 87 8.14 11.21 4.10
CA LYS A 87 9.49 11.76 4.00
C LYS A 87 10.44 10.79 3.30
N TYR A 88 10.48 9.54 3.78
CA TYR A 88 11.38 8.53 3.25
C TYR A 88 11.11 8.22 1.78
N ILE A 89 9.83 8.05 1.40
CA ILE A 89 9.50 7.71 0.01
C ILE A 89 9.87 8.86 -0.96
N SER A 90 9.66 10.11 -0.54
CA SER A 90 10.07 11.29 -1.31
C SER A 90 11.59 11.41 -1.46
N GLU A 91 12.35 11.16 -0.38
CA GLU A 91 13.82 11.16 -0.41
C GLU A 91 14.40 10.01 -1.26
N ALA A 92 13.72 8.87 -1.30
CA ALA A 92 14.08 7.72 -2.14
C ALA A 92 13.79 7.95 -3.65
N GLY A 93 13.29 9.12 -4.04
CA GLY A 93 13.03 9.47 -5.44
C GLY A 93 11.74 8.87 -6.01
N PHE A 94 10.88 8.31 -5.18
CA PHE A 94 9.50 8.05 -5.57
C PHE A 94 8.82 9.40 -5.66
N ASN A 95 8.73 9.94 -6.88
CA ASN A 95 8.11 11.24 -7.18
C ASN A 95 6.58 11.21 -7.01
N TYR A 96 6.09 10.70 -5.88
CA TYR A 96 4.68 10.67 -5.57
C TYR A 96 4.25 12.09 -5.19
N LYS A 97 3.61 12.79 -6.12
CA LYS A 97 2.92 14.04 -5.84
C LYS A 97 1.51 13.71 -5.35
N SER A 98 1.23 13.99 -4.09
CA SER A 98 -0.15 13.93 -3.62
C SER A 98 -0.97 15.04 -4.29
N ALA A 99 -2.30 14.88 -4.35
CA ALA A 99 -3.17 15.97 -4.81
C ALA A 99 -2.96 17.27 -4.02
N TYR A 100 -2.56 17.15 -2.75
CA TYR A 100 -2.19 18.28 -1.90
C TYR A 100 -0.92 18.99 -2.37
N ASP A 101 0.09 18.25 -2.85
CA ASP A 101 1.32 18.83 -3.42
C ASP A 101 1.04 19.58 -4.72
N LEU A 102 0.14 19.05 -5.56
CA LEU A 102 -0.28 19.69 -6.82
C LEU A 102 -1.01 21.02 -6.60
N ILE A 103 -1.74 21.17 -5.49
CA ILE A 103 -2.47 22.42 -5.18
C ILE A 103 -1.54 23.50 -4.64
N ARG A 104 -0.39 23.13 -4.06
CA ARG A 104 0.61 24.09 -3.53
C ARG A 104 1.69 24.45 -4.53
N GLU A 105 1.82 23.73 -5.65
CA GLU A 105 2.60 24.24 -6.77
C GLU A 105 1.94 25.53 -7.26
N PRO A 106 2.63 26.69 -7.19
CA PRO A 106 2.08 27.89 -7.80
C PRO A 106 1.83 27.53 -9.26
N PHE A 107 0.59 27.76 -9.73
CA PHE A 107 0.29 27.70 -11.15
C PHE A 107 1.26 28.65 -11.85
N ASN A 108 2.38 28.13 -12.33
CA ASN A 108 3.22 28.79 -13.30
C ASN A 108 2.43 28.73 -14.60
N VAL A 109 1.41 29.59 -14.69
CA VAL A 109 0.80 29.98 -15.94
C VAL A 109 1.93 30.64 -16.71
N LYS A 110 2.59 29.87 -17.59
CA LYS A 110 3.38 30.48 -18.64
C LYS A 110 2.40 31.26 -19.50
N ASN A 111 2.62 32.58 -19.53
CA ASN A 111 1.86 33.60 -20.24
C ASN A 111 1.30 33.15 -21.59
#